data_AF-A0A2K3NFI0-F1
#
_entry.id   AF-A0A2K3NFI0-F1
#
_cell.length_a   1.000
_cell.length_b   1.000
_cell.length_c   1.000
_cell.angle_alpha   90.00
_cell.angle_beta   90.00
_cell.angle_gamma   90.00
#
_symmetry.space_group_name_H-M   'P 1'
#
loop_
_entity.id
_entity.type
_entity.pdbx_description
1 polymer ?
#
loop_
_entity_poly.entity_id
_entity_poly.type
_entity_poly.pdbx_seq_one_letter_code
_entity_poly.pdbx_strand_id
1 'polypeptide(L)' 'VIKGWDEGILGGDGIPPMLTGGKRTLKLPPELGYGSRGAGCRGGSCVIPPDSVLLFDVEFVSKA' A
#
# COMPACT_ATOMS: atom_id res chain seq x y z
N VAL A 1 -8.66 2.28 2.89
CA VAL A 1 -7.46 1.94 2.09
C VAL A 1 -6.28 2.75 2.61
N ILE A 2 -5.03 2.30 2.43
CA ILE A 2 -3.84 3.02 2.90
C ILE A 2 -3.40 4.06 1.86
N LYS A 3 -2.81 5.19 2.30
CA LYS A 3 -2.42 6.31 1.43
C LYS A 3 -1.52 5.89 0.26
N GLY A 4 -0.59 4.95 0.51
CA GLY A 4 0.32 4.46 -0.52
C GLY A 4 -0.36 3.66 -1.64
N TRP A 5 -1.58 3.14 -1.43
CA TRP A 5 -2.35 2.54 -2.52
C TRP A 5 -2.94 3.60 -3.43
N ASP A 6 -3.47 4.69 -2.87
CA ASP A 6 -4.03 5.78 -3.67
C ASP A 6 -2.93 6.39 -4.55
N GLU A 7 -1.78 6.74 -3.98
CA GLU A 7 -0.65 7.27 -4.74
C GLU A 7 -0.06 6.24 -5.71
N GLY A 8 0.03 4.97 -5.29
CA GLY A 8 0.58 3.88 -6.09
C GLY A 8 -0.29 3.47 -7.29
N ILE A 9 -1.60 3.67 -7.22
CA ILE A 9 -2.58 3.26 -8.25
C ILE A 9 -3.09 4.46 -9.05
N LEU A 10 -3.58 5.51 -8.37
CA LEU A 10 -4.12 6.70 -9.02
C LEU A 10 -3.03 7.68 -9.45
N GLY A 11 -1.81 7.49 -8.95
CA GLY A 11 -0.68 8.39 -9.18
C GLY A 11 -0.57 9.46 -8.11
N GLY A 12 0.62 10.04 -8.03
CA GLY A 12 1.01 11.09 -7.09
C GLY A 12 2.25 11.82 -7.60
N ASP A 13 2.91 12.58 -6.75
CA ASP A 13 4.11 13.31 -7.14
C ASP A 13 5.21 12.34 -7.60
N GLY A 14 5.52 12.38 -8.90
CA GLY A 14 6.50 11.50 -9.52
C GLY A 14 6.03 10.06 -9.78
N ILE A 15 4.77 9.72 -9.46
CA ILE A 15 4.21 8.39 -9.70
C ILE A 15 3.09 8.50 -10.73
N PRO A 16 3.25 7.95 -11.95
CA PRO A 16 2.19 7.98 -12.94
C PRO A 16 1.04 7.02 -12.54
N PRO A 17 -0.22 7.35 -12.89
CA PRO A 17 -1.35 6.46 -12.67
C PRO A 17 -1.15 5.09 -13.31
N MET A 18 -1.74 4.06 -12.72
CA MET A 18 -1.82 2.73 -13.32
C MET A 18 -2.84 2.72 -14.45
N LEU A 19 -2.55 1.93 -15.48
CA LEU A 19 -3.46 1.64 -16.58
C LEU A 19 -4.20 0.34 -16.31
N THR A 20 -5.44 0.26 -16.78
CA THR A 20 -6.27 -0.96 -16.75
C THR A 20 -5.50 -2.16 -17.34
N GLY A 21 -5.56 -3.30 -16.65
CA GLY A 21 -4.79 -4.52 -16.94
C GLY A 21 -3.33 -4.48 -16.50
N GLY A 22 -2.85 -3.36 -15.96
CA GLY A 22 -1.46 -3.19 -15.55
C GLY A 22 -1.10 -3.91 -14.26
N LYS A 23 0.18 -4.32 -14.14
CA LYS A 23 0.76 -4.87 -12.91
C LYS A 23 1.85 -3.95 -12.38
N ARG A 24 1.93 -3.77 -11.06
CA ARG A 24 2.91 -2.91 -10.40
C ARG A 24 3.27 -3.46 -9.02
N THR A 25 4.57 -3.50 -8.73
CA THR A 25 5.05 -3.74 -7.36
C THR A 25 5.17 -2.41 -6.63
N LEU A 26 4.54 -2.29 -5.47
CA LEU A 26 4.62 -1.13 -4.59
C LEU A 26 5.47 -1.47 -3.37
N LYS A 27 6.49 -0.65 -3.13
CA LYS A 27 7.26 -0.65 -1.87
C LYS A 27 6.88 0.58 -1.08
N LEU A 28 6.02 0.40 -0.09
CA LEU A 28 5.42 1.48 0.68
C LEU A 28 6.15 1.64 2.01
N PRO A 29 6.72 2.82 2.30
CA PRO A 29 7.25 3.10 3.61
C PRO A 29 6.11 3.22 4.64
N PRO A 30 6.42 3.12 5.95
CA PRO A 30 5.38 3.02 6.99
C PRO A 30 4.40 4.19 7.01
N GLU A 31 4.85 5.41 6.72
CA GLU A 31 4.05 6.63 6.66
C GLU A 31 2.97 6.61 5.56
N LEU A 32 3.15 5.78 4.53
CA LEU A 32 2.16 5.53 3.49
C LEU A 32 1.36 4.23 3.73
N GLY A 33 1.72 3.49 4.78
CA GLY A 33 1.08 2.25 5.23
C GLY A 33 0.33 2.42 6.54
N TYR A 34 0.78 1.71 7.58
CA TYR A 34 0.13 1.67 8.91
C TYR A 34 0.89 2.41 10.02
N GLY A 35 2.01 3.06 9.67
CA GLY A 35 2.85 3.85 10.57
C GLY A 35 3.30 3.10 11.83
N SER A 36 3.55 3.86 12.89
CA SER A 36 3.98 3.36 14.20
C SER A 36 2.90 2.57 14.95
N ARG A 37 1.67 2.53 14.44
CA ARG A 37 0.58 1.76 15.04
C ARG A 37 0.60 0.29 14.62
N GLY A 38 1.05 -0.02 13.41
CA GLY A 38 0.89 -1.34 12.82
C GLY A 38 -0.58 -1.70 12.54
N ALA A 39 -0.86 -2.96 12.20
CA ALA A 39 -2.20 -3.46 11.88
C ALA A 39 -2.43 -4.93 12.25
N GLY A 40 -3.71 -5.30 12.38
CA GLY A 40 -4.11 -6.67 12.74
C GLY A 40 -3.72 -7.06 14.17
N CYS A 41 -3.72 -6.11 15.09
CA CYS A 41 -3.28 -6.34 16.46
C CYS A 41 -4.31 -7.10 17.30
N ARG A 42 -3.87 -8.20 17.94
CA ARG A 42 -4.64 -9.00 18.91
C ARG A 42 -3.70 -9.52 20.01
N GLY A 43 -4.10 -9.34 21.26
CA GLY A 43 -3.38 -9.90 22.41
C GLY A 43 -1.92 -9.46 22.55
N GLY A 44 -1.58 -8.22 22.14
CA GLY A 44 -0.22 -7.70 22.20
C GLY A 44 0.68 -8.03 21.00
N SER A 45 0.19 -8.80 20.04
CA SER A 45 0.88 -9.07 18.77
C SER A 45 0.13 -8.45 17.60
N CYS A 46 0.85 -7.99 16.57
CA CYS A 46 0.27 -7.43 15.35
C CYS A 46 0.75 -8.24 14.15
N VAL A 47 -0.17 -8.57 13.23
CA VAL A 47 0.16 -9.21 11.95
C VAL A 47 1.11 -8.33 11.13
N ILE A 48 0.87 -7.01 11.16
CA ILE A 48 1.77 -6.01 10.61
C ILE A 48 2.34 -5.23 11.80
N PRO A 49 3.62 -5.43 12.14
CA PRO A 49 4.26 -4.67 13.21
C PRO A 49 4.29 -3.16 12.92
N PRO A 50 4.39 -2.32 13.96
CA PRO A 50 4.76 -0.91 13.83
C PRO A 50 5.95 -0.69 12.89
N ASP A 51 5.91 0.42 12.15
CA ASP A 51 7.02 0.91 11.33
C ASP A 51 7.49 -0.06 10.23
N SER A 52 6.59 -0.95 9.79
CA SER A 52 6.87 -1.91 8.72
C SER A 52 6.80 -1.27 7.33
N VAL A 53 7.78 -1.58 6.49
CA VAL A 53 7.70 -1.38 5.04
C VAL A 53 6.81 -2.48 4.45
N LEU A 54 5.87 -2.10 3.58
CA LEU A 54 4.96 -3.04 2.93
C LEU A 54 5.36 -3.24 1.47
N LEU A 55 5.34 -4.49 1.02
CA LEU A 55 5.54 -4.87 -0.37
C LEU A 55 4.23 -5.45 -0.90
N PHE A 56 3.74 -4.89 -1.99
CA PHE A 56 2.53 -5.36 -2.67
C PHE A 56 2.82 -5.60 -4.14
N ASP A 57 2.28 -6.70 -4.67
CA ASP A 57 2.09 -6.87 -6.10
C ASP A 57 0.63 -6.59 -6.43
N VAL A 58 0.42 -5.53 -7.22
CA VAL A 58 -0.91 -5.02 -7.57
C VAL A 58 -1.20 -5.33 -9.02
N GLU A 59 -2.40 -5.85 -9.29
CA GLU A 59 -2.96 -6.02 -10.63
C GLU A 59 -4.23 -5.17 -10.74
N PHE A 60 -4.21 -4.15 -11.59
CA PHE A 60 -5.34 -3.24 -11.75
C PHE A 60 -6.28 -3.76 -12.81
N VAL A 61 -7.36 -4.43 -12.39
CA VAL A 61 -8.24 -5.18 -13.29
C VAL A 61 -9.05 -4.27 -14.24
N SER A 62 -9.91 -3.41 -13.70
CA SER A 62 -10.68 -2.40 -14.44
C SER A 62 -11.38 -1.42 -13.49
N LYS A 63 -11.99 -0.36 -14.04
CA LYS A 63 -13.07 0.31 -13.33
C LYS A 63 -14.19 -0.71 -13.10
N ALA A 64 -14.66 -0.79 -11.85
CA ALA A 64 -15.83 -1.56 -11.46
C ALA A 64 -17.11 -0.80 -11.83
#